data_AF-A0A2G9Y738-F1
#
_entry.id   AF-A0A2G9Y738-F1
#
_cell.length_a   1.000
_cell.length_b   1.000
_cell.length_c   1.000
_cell.angle_alpha   90.00
_cell.angle_beta   90.00
_cell.angle_gamma   90.00
#
_symmetry.space_group_name_H-M   'P 1'
#
loop_
_entity.id
_entity.type
_entity.pdbx_description
1 polymer ?
#
loop_
_entity_poly.entity_id
_entity_poly.type
_entity_poly.pdbx_seq_one_letter_code
_entity_poly.pdbx_strand_id
1 'polypeptide(L)' 'MRIIKEMGKEVQVFALAKRFDTLYNSEGKEIMLNGRTSGAVLIKNVRDESHRFANKLRKIKMEKIKQNGRKNKLKN' A
#
# COMPACT_ATOMS: atom_id res chain seq x y z
N MET A 1 -1.38 -2.04 -15.51
CA MET A 1 -0.34 -2.90 -16.13
C MET A 1 0.44 -2.26 -17.28
N ARG A 2 -0.01 -1.15 -17.86
CA ARG A 2 0.67 -0.45 -18.97
C ARG A 2 2.19 -0.26 -18.75
N ILE A 3 2.59 0.25 -17.59
CA ILE A 3 4.00 0.52 -17.25
C ILE A 3 4.86 -0.77 -17.27
N ILE A 4 4.37 -1.88 -16.73
CA ILE A 4 5.12 -3.16 -16.71
C ILE A 4 5.33 -3.68 -18.14
N LYS A 5 4.33 -3.54 -19.01
CA LYS A 5 4.43 -3.88 -20.43
C LYS A 5 5.42 -2.97 -21.17
N GLU A 6 5.38 -1.66 -20.92
CA GLU A 6 6.33 -0.69 -21.47
C GLU A 6 7.79 -1.00 -21.07
N MET A 7 8.00 -1.59 -19.89
CA MET A 7 9.32 -2.01 -19.42
C MET A 7 9.81 -3.35 -20.01
N GLY A 8 9.00 -4.03 -20.84
CA GLY A 8 9.33 -5.35 -21.39
C GLY A 8 9.52 -6.42 -20.31
N LYS A 9 8.83 -6.29 -19.17
CA LYS A 9 8.95 -7.21 -18.03
C LYS A 9 7.73 -8.11 -17.94
N GLU A 10 7.96 -9.40 -17.80
CA GLU A 10 6.91 -10.38 -17.50
C GLU A 10 6.83 -10.59 -15.98
N VAL A 11 6.10 -9.69 -15.31
CA VAL A 11 5.87 -9.77 -13.87
C VAL A 11 4.39 -9.97 -13.61
N GLN A 12 4.07 -10.98 -12.80
CA GLN A 12 2.69 -11.18 -12.36
C GLN A 12 2.33 -10.12 -11.33
N VAL A 13 1.30 -9.33 -11.63
CA VAL A 13 0.82 -8.27 -10.75
C VAL A 13 -0.58 -8.60 -10.28
N PHE A 14 -0.78 -8.48 -8.98
CA PHE A 14 -2.06 -8.61 -8.33
C PHE A 14 -2.36 -7.33 -7.55
N ALA A 15 -3.62 -6.92 -7.55
CA ALA A 15 -4.11 -5.88 -6.67
C ALA A 15 -4.95 -6.52 -5.55
N LEU A 16 -4.85 -5.98 -4.34
CA LEU A 16 -5.64 -6.46 -3.20
C LEU A 16 -6.61 -5.36 -2.76
N ALA A 17 -7.89 -5.71 -2.67
CA ALA A 17 -8.93 -4.82 -2.17
C ALA A 17 -8.64 -4.41 -0.73
N LYS A 18 -8.91 -3.14 -0.42
CA LYS A 18 -8.64 -2.58 0.91
C LYS A 18 -9.49 -3.20 2.03
N ARG A 19 -10.70 -3.71 1.72
CA ARG A 19 -11.68 -4.14 2.74
C ARG A 19 -12.30 -5.52 2.51
N PHE A 20 -12.33 -6.03 1.28
CA PHE A 20 -13.13 -7.21 0.93
C PHE A 20 -12.31 -8.50 0.82
N ASP A 21 -11.02 -8.47 1.15
CA ASP A 21 -10.10 -9.61 0.97
C ASP A 21 -10.15 -10.22 -0.45
N THR A 22 -10.51 -9.40 -1.44
CA THR A 22 -10.58 -9.75 -2.86
C THR A 22 -9.26 -9.40 -3.53
N LEU A 23 -8.69 -10.35 -4.27
CA LEU A 23 -7.59 -10.09 -5.19
C LEU A 23 -8.13 -9.79 -6.59
N TYR A 24 -7.40 -8.99 -7.34
CA TYR A 24 -7.62 -8.76 -8.76
C TYR A 24 -6.35 -9.13 -9.50
N ASN A 25 -6.48 -9.93 -10.56
CA ASN A 25 -5.35 -10.25 -11.43
C ASN A 25 -5.04 -9.10 -12.40
N SER A 26 -4.06 -9.34 -13.26
CA SER A 26 -3.63 -8.48 -14.37
C SER A 26 -4.75 -8.03 -15.32
N GLU A 27 -5.80 -8.83 -15.44
CA GLU A 27 -6.94 -8.65 -16.34
C GLU A 27 -8.13 -8.01 -15.64
N GLY A 28 -8.02 -7.72 -14.34
CA GLY A 28 -9.10 -7.19 -13.52
C GLY A 28 -10.10 -8.26 -13.06
N LYS A 29 -9.83 -9.54 -13.27
CA LYS A 29 -10.66 -10.64 -12.76
C LYS A 29 -10.51 -10.76 -11.25
N GLU A 30 -11.64 -10.87 -10.58
CA GLU A 30 -11.73 -11.10 -9.15
C GLU A 30 -11.33 -12.53 -8.78
N ILE A 31 -10.52 -12.63 -7.73
CA ILE A 31 -10.10 -13.86 -7.07
C ILE A 31 -10.46 -13.69 -5.60
N MET A 32 -11.56 -14.30 -5.18
CA MET A 32 -11.99 -14.27 -3.79
C MET A 32 -11.06 -15.14 -2.94
N LEU A 33 -10.37 -14.52 -1.97
CA LEU A 33 -9.56 -15.28 -1.04
C LEU A 33 -10.45 -15.94 0.01
N ASN A 34 -10.38 -17.27 0.14
CA ASN A 34 -10.91 -17.93 1.33
C ASN A 34 -10.03 -17.51 2.52
N GLY A 35 -10.59 -16.67 3.40
CA GLY A 35 -9.86 -16.00 4.47
C GLY A 35 -9.17 -16.91 5.50
N ARG A 36 -9.42 -18.22 5.47
CA ARG A 36 -8.79 -19.23 6.35
C ARG A 36 -7.56 -19.91 5.73
N THR A 37 -7.26 -19.65 4.46
CA THR A 37 -6.11 -20.27 3.79
C THR A 37 -4.81 -19.56 4.17
N SER A 38 -3.71 -20.33 4.23
CA SER A 38 -2.38 -19.79 4.51
C SER A 38 -1.95 -18.70 3.51
N GLY A 39 -2.28 -18.88 2.23
CA GLY A 39 -2.03 -17.89 1.18
C GLY A 39 -2.79 -16.58 1.43
N ALA A 40 -4.06 -16.64 1.83
CA ALA A 40 -4.84 -15.45 2.16
C ALA A 40 -4.26 -14.69 3.36
N VAL A 41 -3.80 -15.41 4.39
CA VAL A 41 -3.15 -14.81 5.56
C VAL A 41 -1.85 -14.10 5.18
N LEU A 42 -1.00 -14.73 4.37
CA LEU A 42 0.24 -14.12 3.90
C LEU A 42 -0.03 -12.80 3.15
N ILE A 43 -0.98 -12.82 2.22
CA ILE A 43 -1.33 -11.66 1.41
C ILE A 43 -1.87 -10.50 2.27
N LYS A 44 -2.70 -10.82 3.28
CA LYS A 44 -3.17 -9.83 4.26
C LYS A 44 -2.02 -9.21 5.05
N ASN A 45 -1.08 -10.03 5.52
CA ASN A 45 0.07 -9.55 6.29
C ASN A 45 0.93 -8.57 5.46
N VAL A 46 1.18 -8.87 4.17
CA VAL A 46 1.93 -7.97 3.27
C VAL A 46 1.21 -6.63 3.07
N ARG A 47 -0.12 -6.65 2.91
CA ARG A 47 -0.94 -5.44 2.82
C ARG A 47 -0.86 -4.60 4.08
N ASP A 48 -1.05 -5.24 5.22
CA ASP A 48 -1.14 -4.56 6.52
C ASP A 48 0.22 -3.94 6.89
N GLU A 49 1.32 -4.61 6.54
CA GLU A 49 2.67 -4.05 6.63
C GLU A 49 2.86 -2.81 5.76
N SER A 50 2.44 -2.89 4.50
CA SER A 50 2.51 -1.77 3.55
C SER A 50 1.70 -0.57 4.04
N HIS A 51 0.51 -0.81 4.60
CA HIS A 51 -0.30 0.22 5.24
C HIS A 51 0.38 0.82 6.48
N ARG A 52 0.97 -0.02 7.34
CA ARG A 52 1.69 0.43 8.55
C ARG A 52 2.86 1.34 8.18
N PHE A 53 3.64 0.95 7.18
CA PHE A 53 4.74 1.74 6.67
C PHE A 53 4.26 3.11 6.13
N ALA A 54 3.25 3.12 5.26
CA ALA A 54 2.70 4.35 4.69
C ALA A 54 2.18 5.32 5.77
N ASN A 55 1.48 4.79 6.78
CA ASN A 55 0.97 5.58 7.90
C ASN A 55 2.10 6.15 8.76
N LYS A 56 3.14 5.36 9.05
CA LYS A 56 4.31 5.81 9.80
C LYS A 56 5.06 6.92 9.06
N LEU A 57 5.29 6.76 7.76
CA LEU A 57 5.93 7.77 6.92
C LEU A 57 5.12 9.08 6.91
N ARG A 58 3.79 8.99 6.76
CA ARG A 58 2.89 10.14 6.85
C ARG A 58 3.01 10.85 8.20
N LYS A 59 3.01 10.11 9.32
CA LYS A 59 3.15 10.68 10.66
C LYS A 59 4.46 11.48 10.80
N ILE A 60 5.59 10.90 10.38
CA ILE A 60 6.90 11.57 10.40
C ILE A 60 6.88 12.86 9.57
N LYS A 61 6.28 12.83 8.36
CA LYS A 61 6.16 14.03 7.52
C LYS A 61 5.33 15.12 8.20
N MET A 62 4.21 14.76 8.83
CA MET A 62 3.35 15.72 9.54
C MET A 62 4.04 16.32 10.76
N GLU A 63 4.82 15.53 11.50
CA GLU A 63 5.60 16.02 12.65
C GLU A 63 6.67 17.02 12.20
N LYS A 64 7.38 16.75 11.09
CA LYS A 64 8.33 17.70 10.49
C LYS A 64 7.67 19.02 10.10
N ILE A 65 6.50 18.97 9.46
CA ILE A 65 5.74 20.18 9.09
C ILE A 65 5.38 21.00 10.34
N LYS A 66 4.89 20.34 11.40
CA LYS A 66 4.57 21.01 12.67
C LYS A 66 5.80 21.67 13.31
N GLN A 67 6.95 21.00 13.30
CA GLN A 67 8.20 21.55 13.85
C GLN A 67 8.66 22.79 13.07
N ASN A 68 8.61 22.76 11.74
CA ASN A 68 8.98 23.90 10.90
C ASN A 68 8.03 25.09 11.12
N GLY A 69 6.72 24.84 11.22
CA GLY A 69 5.74 25.88 11.55
C GLY A 69 5.99 26.55 12.90
N ARG A 70 6.38 25.79 13.93
CA ARG A 70 6.77 26.34 15.25
C ARG A 70 8.05 27.18 15.18
N LYS A 71 9.08 26.72 14.46
CA LYS A 71 10.34 27.47 14.29
C LYS A 71 10.12 28.81 13.60
N ASN A 72 9.23 28.89 12.59
CA ASN A 72 8.94 30.15 11.92
C ASN A 72 8.18 31.15 12.80
N LYS A 73 7.30 30.67 13.71
CA LYS A 73 6.59 31.54 14.67
C LYS A 73 7.50 32.15 15.75
N LEU A 74 8.65 31.54 16.04
CA LEU A 74 9.62 32.04 17.03
C LEU A 74 10.64 33.03 16.44
N LYS A 75 10.65 33.19 15.11
CA LYS A 75 11.55 34.09 14.37
C LYS A 75 10.89 35.41 13.95
N ASN A 76 9.57 35.51 14.12
CA ASN A 76 8.77 36.72 13.95
C ASN A 76 8.37 37.25 15.32
#